data_AF-A0A353Q1H8-F1
#
_entry.id   AF-A0A353Q1H8-F1
#
_cell.length_a   1.000
_cell.length_b   1.000
_cell.length_c   1.000
_cell.angle_alpha   90.00
_cell.angle_beta   90.00
_cell.angle_gamma   90.00
#
_symmetry.space_group_name_H-M   'P 1'
#
loop_
_entity.id
_entity.type
_entity.pdbx_description
1 polymer ?
#
loop_
_entity_poly.entity_id
_entity_poly.type
_entity_poly.pdbx_seq_one_letter_code
_entity_poly.pdbx_strand_id
1 'polypeptide(L)' 'EGDKVKVTVRFRGREADYSHFGEELLRKIADKLQEVSVIEKEPKLEGRNMSMTLTPKKA' A
#
# COMPACT_ATOMS: atom_id res chain seq x y z
N GLU A 1 -9.98 -8.04 17.44
CA GLU A 1 -9.84 -8.80 16.17
C GLU A 1 -9.58 -7.83 15.03
N GLY A 2 -8.31 -7.65 14.71
CA GLY A 2 -7.90 -6.89 13.55
C GLY A 2 -6.98 -7.75 12.69
N ASP A 3 -7.28 -7.82 11.40
CA ASP A 3 -6.44 -8.54 10.44
C ASP A 3 -5.37 -7.65 9.83
N LYS A 4 -4.22 -8.26 9.54
CA LYS A 4 -3.18 -7.63 8.74
C LYS A 4 -3.65 -7.55 7.29
N VAL A 5 -3.62 -6.34 6.73
CA VAL A 5 -4.08 -6.09 5.36
C VAL A 5 -2.89 -5.78 4.46
N LYS A 6 -2.80 -6.48 3.34
CA LYS A 6 -1.85 -6.16 2.26
C LYS A 6 -2.59 -5.52 1.11
N VAL A 7 -2.19 -4.30 0.75
CA VAL A 7 -2.73 -3.56 -0.38
C VAL A 7 -1.72 -3.63 -1.51
N THR A 8 -2.15 -4.11 -2.69
CA THR A 8 -1.28 -4.28 -3.86
C THR A 8 -1.87 -3.57 -5.07
N VAL A 9 -1.10 -2.67 -5.66
CA VAL A 9 -1.36 -2.04 -6.95
C VAL A 9 -0.63 -2.85 -8.02
N ARG A 10 -1.35 -3.31 -9.05
CA ARG A 10 -0.77 -4.02 -10.19
C ARG A 10 -0.67 -3.06 -11.37
N PHE A 11 0.53 -2.88 -11.90
CA PHE A 11 0.77 -2.12 -13.12
C PHE A 11 0.67 -3.05 -14.34
N ARG A 12 -0.06 -2.63 -15.37
CA ARG A 12 -0.24 -3.37 -16.63
C ARG A 12 0.51 -2.65 -17.76
N GLY A 13 1.15 -3.40 -18.66
CA GLY A 13 1.83 -2.82 -19.82
C GLY A 13 3.04 -1.95 -19.46
N ARG A 14 3.11 -0.74 -20.03
CA ARG A 14 4.14 0.30 -19.79
C ARG A 14 3.83 1.18 -18.57
N GLU A 15 2.94 0.75 -17.68
CA GLU A 15 2.55 1.54 -16.51
C GLU A 15 3.58 1.51 -15.37
N ALA A 16 4.70 0.79 -15.52
CA ALA A 16 5.79 0.83 -14.54
C ALA A 16 6.38 2.25 -14.39
N ASP A 17 6.33 3.06 -15.45
CA ASP A 17 6.73 4.48 -15.41
C ASP A 17 5.77 5.32 -14.55
N TYR A 18 4.53 4.85 -14.35
CA TYR A 18 3.54 5.46 -13.45
C TYR A 18 3.61 4.91 -12.03
N SER A 19 4.72 4.27 -11.65
CA SER A 19 4.96 3.78 -10.29
C SER A 19 4.77 4.87 -9.23
N HIS A 20 5.11 6.12 -9.53
CA HIS A 20 4.90 7.27 -8.66
C HIS A 20 3.41 7.48 -8.30
N PHE A 21 2.49 7.30 -9.26
CA PHE A 21 1.06 7.39 -8.99
C PHE A 21 0.56 6.27 -8.07
N GLY A 22 1.11 5.06 -8.23
CA GLY A 22 0.80 3.94 -7.33
C GLY A 22 1.30 4.20 -5.91
N GLU A 23 2.46 4.82 -5.76
CA GLU A 23 2.99 5.20 -4.45
C GLU A 23 2.11 6.27 -3.78
N GLU A 24 1.75 7.33 -4.49
CA GLU A 24 0.83 8.35 -3.98
C GLU A 24 -0.52 7.76 -3.57
N LEU A 25 -1.07 6.83 -4.36
CA LEU A 25 -2.32 6.16 -4.05
C LEU A 25 -2.22 5.35 -2.75
N LEU A 26 -1.15 4.57 -2.59
CA LEU A 26 -0.94 3.78 -1.38
C LEU A 26 -0.72 4.66 -0.16
N ARG A 27 0.03 5.78 -0.31
CA ARG A 27 0.19 6.78 0.75
C ARG A 27 -1.14 7.43 1.15
N LYS A 28 -2.00 7.79 0.19
CA LYS A 28 -3.36 8.31 0.46
C LYS A 28 -4.23 7.30 1.21
N ILE A 29 -4.12 6.01 0.89
CA ILE A 29 -4.82 4.95 1.61
C ILE A 29 -4.30 4.84 3.04
N ALA A 30 -2.99 4.85 3.23
CA ALA A 30 -2.38 4.80 4.55
C ALA A 30 -2.77 6.00 5.43
N ASP A 31 -2.81 7.20 4.84
CA ASP A 31 -3.22 8.43 5.53
C ASP A 31 -4.69 8.37 5.96
N LYS A 32 -5.59 7.86 5.10
CA LYS A 32 -6.99 7.64 5.48
C LYS A 32 -7.18 6.57 6.56
N LEU A 33 -6.28 5.59 6.63
CA LEU A 33 -6.36 4.49 7.58
C LEU A 33 -5.45 4.70 8.80
N GLN A 34 -4.85 5.89 8.95
CA GLN A 34 -3.89 6.19 10.02
C GLN A 34 -4.53 6.12 11.41
N GLU A 35 -5.85 6.31 11.53
CA GLU A 35 -6.56 6.28 12.81
C GLU A 35 -6.74 4.85 13.33
N VAL A 36 -6.87 3.87 12.44
CA VAL A 36 -7.19 2.47 12.76
C VAL A 36 -6.04 1.50 12.52
N SER A 37 -5.04 1.89 11.74
CA SER A 37 -3.90 1.04 11.33
C SER A 37 -2.56 1.78 11.36
N VAL A 38 -1.48 1.01 11.37
CA VAL A 38 -0.09 1.47 11.23
C VAL A 38 0.52 0.83 9.99
N ILE A 39 1.41 1.56 9.33
CA ILE A 39 2.20 1.04 8.21
C ILE A 39 3.26 0.10 8.79
N GLU A 40 3.16 -1.18 8.47
CA GLU A 40 4.20 -2.17 8.81
C GLU A 40 5.26 -2.25 7.70
N LYS A 41 4.82 -2.17 6.44
CA LYS A 41 5.70 -2.12 5.27
C LYS A 41 5.26 -1.00 4.35
N GLU A 42 6.20 -0.11 4.05
CA GLU A 42 6.01 0.99 3.10
C GLU A 42 5.71 0.48 1.68
N PRO A 43 5.08 1.31 0.83
CA PRO A 43 4.87 0.99 -0.58
C PRO A 43 6.20 0.66 -1.27
N LYS A 44 6.33 -0.57 -1.76
CA LYS A 44 7.52 -1.01 -2.49
C LYS A 44 7.15 -1.64 -3.82
N LEU A 45 7.85 -1.24 -4.87
CA LEU A 45 7.72 -1.85 -6.19
C LEU A 45 8.49 -3.18 -6.24
N GLU A 46 7.76 -4.26 -6.46
CA GLU A 46 8.25 -5.63 -6.67
C GLU A 46 7.83 -6.09 -8.08
N GLY A 47 8.72 -5.88 -9.04
CA GLY A 47 8.48 -6.20 -10.45
C GLY A 47 7.40 -5.29 -11.06
N ARG A 48 6.21 -5.85 -11.30
CA ARG A 48 5.04 -5.13 -11.87
C ARG A 48 3.96 -4.83 -10.83
N ASN A 49 4.24 -5.11 -9.56
CA ASN A 49 3.30 -4.87 -8.47
C ASN A 49 3.95 -3.93 -7.46
N MET A 50 3.20 -2.97 -6.94
CA MET A 50 3.62 -2.22 -5.76
C MET A 50 2.72 -2.61 -4.60
N SER A 51 3.30 -3.01 -3.47
CA SER A 51 2.53 -3.43 -2.32
C SER A 51 2.92 -2.69 -1.04
N MET A 52 1.93 -2.55 -0.15
CA MET A 52 2.05 -1.94 1.17
C MET A 52 1.33 -2.86 2.17
N THR A 53 1.85 -2.97 3.39
CA THR A 53 1.21 -3.75 4.46
C THR A 53 0.81 -2.85 5.61
N LEU A 54 -0.45 -2.95 6.01
CA LEU A 54 -1.04 -2.25 7.13
C LEU A 54 -1.40 -3.25 8.22
N THR A 55 -1.14 -2.86 9.47
CA THR A 55 -1.45 -3.65 10.65
C THR A 55 -2.37 -2.84 11.56
N PRO A 56 -3.46 -3.41 12.10
CA PRO A 56 -4.41 -2.67 12.91
C PRO A 56 -3.79 -2.23 14.24
N LYS A 57 -4.15 -1.03 14.71
CA LYS A 57 -3.66 -0.45 15.97
C LYS A 57 -4.20 -1.14 17.22
N LYS A 58 -5.42 -1.68 17.12
CA LYS A 58 -6.05 -2.46 18.18
C LYS A 58 -6.19 -3.89 17.69
N ALA A 59 -5.32 -4.77 18.17
CA ALA A 59 -5.48 -6.22 18.07
C ALA A 59 -6.35 -6.70 19.23
#